data_AF-A0A418REB8-F1
#
_entry.id   AF-A0A418REB8-F1
#
_cell.length_a   1.000
_cell.length_b   1.000
_cell.length_c   1.000
_cell.angle_alpha   90.00
_cell.angle_beta   90.00
_cell.angle_gamma   90.00
#
_symmetry.space_group_name_H-M   'P 1'
#
loop_
_entity.id
_entity.type
_entity.pdbx_description
1 polymer ?
#
loop_
_entity_poly.entity_id
_entity_poly.type
_entity_poly.pdbx_seq_one_letter_code
_entity_poly.pdbx_strand_id
1 'polypeptide(L)'
;MKAQRYIITRPCLQDGSLRLLKYLEGTFPSAGPVTLVDDQGHEHPAQVDLTGRRVTGLGSLYHAQNLGVNDVLMITPIQPGRFQVESIVKPHAPPPAPRRDAPKKPETRRVVVASTPHVREVRLQEVRPALNTAPVGETQRTPDARPETARP
;
A
#
# COMPACT_ATOMS: atom_id res chain seq x y z
N MET A 1 -25.30 21.86 22.57
CA MET A 1 -25.09 20.40 22.37
C MET A 1 -23.66 20.19 21.88
N LYS A 2 -22.98 19.12 22.31
CA LYS A 2 -21.56 18.90 21.98
C LYS A 2 -21.46 17.98 20.77
N ALA A 3 -20.69 18.40 19.76
CA ALA A 3 -20.34 17.56 18.62
C ALA A 3 -19.44 16.41 19.08
N GLN A 4 -19.75 15.20 18.64
CA GLN A 4 -19.02 14.00 19.01
C GLN A 4 -18.20 13.47 17.84
N ARG A 5 -16.92 13.22 18.11
CA ARG A 5 -15.96 12.76 17.11
C ARG A 5 -16.02 11.24 16.95
N TYR A 6 -16.17 10.78 15.72
CA TYR A 6 -16.11 9.36 15.35
C TYR A 6 -15.04 9.13 14.28
N ILE A 7 -14.29 8.02 14.38
CA ILE A 7 -13.26 7.66 13.39
C ILE A 7 -13.80 6.51 12.55
N ILE A 8 -13.82 6.70 11.24
CA ILE A 8 -14.29 5.69 10.29
C ILE A 8 -13.28 4.55 10.21
N THR A 9 -13.78 3.33 10.33
CA THR A 9 -12.97 2.11 10.18
C THR A 9 -13.38 1.35 8.90
N ARG A 10 -12.58 0.36 8.49
CA ARG A 10 -12.88 -0.42 7.29
C ARG A 10 -14.26 -1.14 7.35
N PRO A 11 -14.65 -1.80 8.46
CA PRO A 11 -15.98 -2.40 8.56
C PRO A 11 -17.12 -1.38 8.42
N CYS A 12 -16.92 -0.14 8.90
CA CYS A 12 -17.93 0.91 8.76
C CYS A 12 -18.23 1.21 7.28
N LEU A 13 -17.18 1.34 6.46
CA LEU A 13 -17.33 1.60 5.03
C LEU A 13 -17.94 0.42 4.27
N GLN A 14 -17.57 -0.81 4.63
CA GLN A 14 -18.07 -2.02 3.97
C GLN A 14 -19.55 -2.25 4.24
N ASP A 15 -19.98 -2.11 5.49
CA ASP A 15 -21.36 -2.35 5.90
C ASP A 15 -22.24 -1.11 5.74
N GLY A 16 -21.66 0.05 5.42
CA GLY A 16 -22.37 1.34 5.44
C GLY A 16 -22.95 1.65 6.81
N SER A 17 -22.19 1.36 7.87
CA SER A 17 -22.64 1.46 9.27
C SER A 17 -21.65 2.23 10.15
N LEU A 18 -22.12 2.67 11.33
CA LEU A 18 -21.28 3.20 12.40
C LEU A 18 -21.53 2.37 13.66
N ARG A 19 -20.50 2.20 14.48
CA ARG A 19 -20.64 1.51 15.76
C ARG A 19 -20.90 2.50 16.87
N LEU A 20 -21.96 2.29 17.63
CA LEU A 20 -22.29 3.08 18.81
C LEU A 20 -21.34 2.69 19.95
N LEU A 21 -20.23 3.41 20.04
CA LEU A 21 -19.29 3.30 21.14
C LEU A 21 -19.84 4.01 22.38
N LYS A 22 -19.32 3.68 23.56
CA LYS A 22 -19.80 4.20 24.87
C LYS A 22 -19.93 5.73 24.92
N TYR A 23 -19.07 6.44 24.20
CA TYR A 23 -19.09 7.90 24.15
C TYR A 23 -20.18 8.47 23.21
N LEU A 24 -20.69 7.68 22.25
CA LEU A 24 -21.76 8.05 21.31
C LEU A 24 -23.15 7.63 21.77
N GLU A 25 -23.25 6.71 22.73
CA GLU A 25 -24.53 6.25 23.29
C GLU A 25 -25.39 7.43 23.80
N GLY A 26 -24.77 8.45 24.41
CA GLY A 26 -25.47 9.66 24.87
C GLY A 26 -25.98 10.58 23.74
N THR A 27 -25.48 10.42 22.51
CA THR A 27 -25.91 11.22 21.35
C THR A 27 -27.17 10.62 20.72
N PHE A 28 -27.35 9.30 20.75
CA PHE A 28 -28.47 8.58 20.15
C PHE A 28 -29.38 7.96 21.24
N PRO A 29 -30.36 8.71 21.79
CA PRO A 29 -31.13 8.28 22.96
C PRO A 29 -32.17 7.19 22.68
N SER A 30 -32.62 7.03 21.42
CA SER A 30 -33.68 6.09 21.04
C SER A 30 -33.29 5.27 19.81
N ALA A 31 -33.70 4.00 19.79
CA ALA A 31 -33.65 3.18 18.59
C ALA A 31 -34.72 3.63 17.59
N GLY A 32 -34.45 3.45 16.29
CA GLY A 32 -35.40 3.78 15.23
C GLY A 32 -34.79 4.54 14.05
N PRO A 33 -35.65 5.02 13.13
CA PRO A 33 -35.20 5.78 11.96
C PRO A 33 -34.72 7.16 12.40
N VAL A 34 -33.58 7.57 11.86
CA VAL A 34 -32.97 8.88 12.07
C VAL A 34 -32.54 9.47 10.74
N THR A 35 -32.52 10.79 10.66
CA THR A 35 -32.01 11.51 9.50
C THR A 35 -30.67 12.13 9.85
N LEU A 36 -29.65 11.83 9.06
CA LEU A 36 -28.37 12.52 9.15
C LEU A 36 -28.28 13.55 8.02
N VAL A 37 -27.96 14.78 8.37
CA VAL A 37 -27.80 15.89 7.44
C VAL A 37 -26.33 16.17 7.30
N ASP A 38 -25.82 16.18 6.07
CA ASP A 38 -24.42 16.52 5.84
C ASP A 38 -24.14 18.03 5.85
N ASP A 39 -22.89 18.41 5.60
CA ASP A 39 -22.42 19.78 5.44
C ASP A 39 -22.98 20.46 4.18
N GLN A 40 -23.33 19.67 3.16
CA GLN A 40 -23.94 20.12 1.91
C GLN A 40 -25.48 20.28 2.01
N GLY A 41 -26.08 19.88 3.13
CA GLY A 41 -27.53 19.90 3.36
C GLY A 41 -28.30 18.69 2.82
N HIS A 42 -27.63 17.66 2.33
CA HIS A 42 -28.26 16.40 1.93
C HIS A 42 -28.69 15.58 3.14
N GLU A 43 -29.87 14.98 3.01
CA GLU A 43 -30.46 14.13 4.03
C GLU A 43 -30.22 12.65 3.72
N HIS A 44 -29.60 11.96 4.67
CA HIS A 44 -29.30 10.55 4.60
C HIS A 44 -30.15 9.81 5.64
N PRO A 45 -31.13 8.98 5.21
CA PRO A 45 -31.89 8.16 6.14
C PRO A 45 -31.02 7.05 6.71
N ALA A 46 -31.07 6.86 8.03
CA ALA A 46 -30.35 5.81 8.73
C ALA A 46 -31.23 5.18 9.82
N GLN A 47 -30.79 4.03 10.31
CA GLN A 47 -31.49 3.28 11.35
C GLN A 47 -30.56 3.07 12.54
N VAL A 48 -31.01 3.48 13.73
CA VAL A 48 -30.31 3.27 15.00
C VAL A 48 -30.77 1.95 15.61
N ASP A 49 -29.84 1.01 15.76
CA ASP A 49 -30.00 -0.27 16.43
C ASP A 49 -29.21 -0.25 17.74
N LEU A 50 -29.90 0.01 18.86
CA LEU A 50 -29.29 0.02 20.20
C LEU A 50 -28.91 -1.39 20.68
N THR A 51 -29.64 -2.41 20.23
CA THR A 51 -29.37 -3.82 20.59
C THR A 51 -28.05 -4.28 19.96
N GLY A 52 -27.86 -4.00 18.67
CA GLY A 52 -26.63 -4.25 17.94
C GLY A 52 -25.54 -3.19 18.14
N ARG A 53 -25.83 -2.12 18.89
CA ARG A 53 -24.98 -0.93 19.10
C ARG A 53 -24.39 -0.41 17.78
N ARG A 54 -25.25 -0.20 16.79
CA ARG A 54 -24.85 0.25 15.46
C ARG A 54 -25.90 1.15 14.84
N VAL A 55 -25.45 1.97 13.89
CA VAL A 55 -26.30 2.77 13.03
C VAL A 55 -26.04 2.33 11.60
N THR A 56 -27.08 1.95 10.87
CA THR A 56 -26.98 1.46 9.48
C THR A 56 -27.60 2.46 8.51
N GLY A 57 -27.27 2.38 7.21
CA GLY A 57 -27.78 3.30 6.19
C GLY A 57 -26.86 4.48 5.88
N LEU A 58 -25.62 4.46 6.39
CA LEU A 58 -24.62 5.52 6.21
C LEU A 58 -23.79 5.35 4.94
N GLY A 59 -23.98 4.28 4.17
CA GLY A 59 -23.24 4.05 2.93
C GLY A 59 -23.36 5.21 1.94
N SER A 60 -24.55 5.77 1.78
CA SER A 60 -24.78 6.91 0.87
C SER A 60 -23.99 8.16 1.29
N LEU A 61 -23.95 8.46 2.60
CA LEU A 61 -23.15 9.55 3.17
C LEU A 61 -21.65 9.34 2.88
N TYR A 62 -21.14 8.13 3.13
CA TYR A 62 -19.73 7.81 2.94
C TYR A 62 -19.29 7.94 1.48
N HIS A 63 -20.14 7.50 0.54
CA HIS A 63 -19.86 7.62 -0.89
C HIS A 63 -20.00 9.06 -1.40
N ALA A 64 -21.01 9.81 -0.96
CA ALA A 64 -21.24 11.18 -1.40
C ALA A 64 -20.05 12.10 -1.08
N GLN A 65 -19.41 11.90 0.08
CA GLN A 65 -18.29 12.73 0.54
C GLN A 65 -16.92 12.07 0.32
N ASN A 66 -16.85 10.96 -0.43
CA ASN A 66 -15.63 10.20 -0.69
C ASN A 66 -14.83 9.84 0.59
N LEU A 67 -15.54 9.42 1.64
CA LEU A 67 -14.92 9.14 2.93
C LEU A 67 -14.13 7.84 2.92
N GLY A 68 -12.96 7.89 3.54
CA GLY A 68 -12.02 6.80 3.66
C GLY A 68 -11.82 6.31 5.09
N VAL A 69 -10.97 5.30 5.24
CA VAL A 69 -10.59 4.76 6.54
C VAL A 69 -9.72 5.80 7.27
N ASN A 70 -9.97 5.97 8.56
CA ASN A 70 -9.37 6.99 9.43
C ASN A 70 -9.83 8.43 9.20
N ASP A 71 -10.80 8.66 8.31
CA ASP A 71 -11.49 9.94 8.28
C ASP A 71 -12.39 10.10 9.50
N VAL A 72 -12.72 11.34 9.79
CA VAL A 72 -13.40 11.72 11.02
C VAL A 72 -14.78 12.27 10.70
N LEU A 73 -15.80 11.79 11.42
CA LEU A 73 -17.14 12.34 11.41
C LEU A 73 -17.38 13.09 12.72
N MET A 74 -17.84 14.32 12.61
CA MET A 74 -18.31 15.14 13.72
C MET A 74 -19.83 15.07 13.73
N ILE A 75 -20.40 14.40 14.73
CA ILE A 75 -21.84 14.17 14.85
C ILE A 75 -22.41 15.16 15.87
N THR A 76 -23.30 16.03 15.43
CA THR A 76 -23.95 17.03 16.29
C THR A 76 -25.47 16.77 16.32
N PRO A 77 -26.08 16.51 17.49
CA PRO A 77 -27.53 16.41 17.56
C PRO A 77 -28.14 17.80 17.34
N ILE A 78 -29.08 17.91 16.39
CA ILE A 78 -29.81 19.16 16.12
C ILE A 78 -31.21 19.09 16.73
N GLN A 79 -31.93 17.99 16.45
CA GLN A 79 -33.29 17.73 16.91
C GLN A 79 -33.44 16.24 17.24
N PRO A 80 -34.47 15.83 18.00
CA PRO A 80 -34.75 14.42 18.23
C PRO A 80 -34.92 13.69 16.88
N GLY A 81 -34.08 12.68 16.64
CA GLY A 81 -34.08 11.92 15.38
C GLY A 81 -33.38 12.61 14.19
N ARG A 82 -32.79 13.80 14.37
CA ARG A 82 -32.06 14.52 13.32
C ARG A 82 -30.68 14.98 13.78
N PHE A 83 -29.66 14.55 13.04
CA PHE A 83 -28.25 14.75 13.40
C PHE A 83 -27.53 15.46 12.26
N GLN A 84 -26.75 16.48 12.59
CA GLN A 84 -25.77 17.03 11.65
C GLN A 84 -24.53 16.14 11.66
N VAL A 85 -23.99 15.88 10.49
CA VAL A 85 -22.74 15.17 10.32
C VAL A 85 -21.83 16.00 9.45
N GLU A 86 -20.70 16.40 10.01
CA GLU A 86 -19.64 17.08 9.29
C GLU A 86 -18.47 16.11 9.12
N SER A 87 -18.00 15.93 7.89
CA SER A 87 -16.82 15.11 7.63
C SER A 87 -15.55 15.96 7.60
N ILE A 88 -14.54 15.47 8.29
CA ILE A 88 -13.19 16.01 8.22
C ILE A 88 -12.37 15.01 7.43
N VAL A 89 -12.33 15.24 6.12
CA VAL A 89 -11.51 14.46 5.18
C VAL A 89 -10.07 14.92 5.31
N LYS A 90 -9.14 14.00 5.49
CA LYS A 90 -7.72 14.39 5.45
C LYS A 90 -7.39 14.91 4.05
N PRO A 91 -6.66 16.04 3.92
CA PRO A 91 -6.19 16.50 2.62
C PRO A 91 -5.42 15.37 1.95
N HIS A 92 -5.90 14.93 0.79
CA HIS A 92 -5.27 13.85 0.05
C HIS A 92 -3.88 14.33 -0.37
N ALA A 93 -2.83 13.83 0.28
CA ALA A 93 -1.48 14.05 -0.19
C ALA A 93 -1.37 13.40 -1.58
N PRO A 94 -0.80 14.09 -2.59
CA PRO A 94 -0.64 13.50 -3.90
C PRO A 94 0.11 12.17 -3.78
N PRO A 95 -0.28 11.15 -4.56
CA PRO A 95 0.33 9.84 -4.47
C PRO A 95 1.85 9.98 -4.63
N PRO A 96 2.66 9.31 -3.78
CA PRO A 96 4.09 9.35 -3.94
C PRO A 96 4.43 8.86 -5.34
N ALA A 97 5.32 9.59 -6.03
CA ALA A 97 5.76 9.23 -7.36
C ALA A 97 6.17 7.74 -7.39
N PRO A 98 5.83 7.00 -8.45
CA PRO A 98 6.17 5.59 -8.55
C PRO A 98 7.67 5.44 -8.29
N ARG A 99 8.02 4.65 -7.26
CA ARG A 99 9.42 4.31 -7.00
C ARG A 99 9.94 3.64 -8.27
N ARG A 100 10.83 4.32 -9.00
CA ARG A 100 11.67 3.65 -9.99
C ARG A 100 12.38 2.52 -9.26
N ASP A 101 12.25 1.30 -9.79
CA ASP A 101 13.02 0.15 -9.34
C ASP A 101 14.48 0.55 -9.25
N ALA A 102 15.02 0.58 -8.03
CA ALA A 102 16.45 0.73 -7.84
C ALA A 102 17.12 -0.49 -8.50
N PRO A 103 18.19 -0.31 -9.29
CA PRO A 103 18.90 -1.43 -9.90
C PRO A 103 19.33 -2.40 -8.79
N LYS A 104 18.98 -3.69 -8.94
CA LYS A 104 19.40 -4.77 -8.04
C LYS A 104 20.89 -4.62 -7.77
N LYS A 105 21.27 -4.38 -6.51
CA LYS A 105 22.68 -4.40 -6.10
C LYS A 105 23.25 -5.78 -6.47
N PRO A 106 24.40 -5.84 -7.16
CA PRO A 106 25.02 -7.11 -7.51
C PRO A 106 25.36 -7.89 -6.23
N GLU A 107 24.85 -9.12 -6.18
CA GLU A 107 25.00 -10.02 -5.04
C GLU A 107 26.48 -10.43 -4.90
N THR A 108 27.12 -10.03 -3.80
CA THR A 108 28.55 -10.32 -3.59
C THR A 108 28.72 -11.75 -3.10
N ARG A 109 29.19 -12.65 -3.98
CA ARG A 109 29.48 -14.04 -3.62
C ARG A 109 30.94 -14.17 -3.17
N ARG A 110 31.16 -14.68 -1.95
CA ARG A 110 32.50 -14.94 -1.41
C ARG A 110 33.12 -16.15 -2.11
N VAL A 111 34.17 -15.94 -2.89
CA VAL A 111 34.97 -16.99 -3.54
C VAL A 111 36.19 -17.28 -2.66
N VAL A 112 36.42 -18.56 -2.35
CA VAL A 112 37.66 -19.02 -1.68
C VAL A 112 38.66 -19.33 -2.78
N VAL A 113 39.71 -18.52 -2.89
CA VAL A 113 40.70 -18.60 -3.99
C VAL A 113 41.80 -19.64 -3.70
N ALA A 114 42.10 -19.90 -2.42
CA ALA A 114 42.98 -20.99 -2.00
C ALA A 114 42.70 -21.35 -0.53
N SER A 115 42.97 -22.60 -0.15
CA SER A 115 42.77 -23.14 1.19
C SER A 115 44.06 -23.76 1.72
N THR A 116 44.57 -23.23 2.84
CA THR A 116 45.62 -23.86 3.68
C THR A 116 45.08 -24.06 5.09
N PRO A 117 45.50 -25.09 5.84
CA PRO A 117 44.79 -25.59 7.04
C PRO A 117 44.60 -24.60 8.20
N HIS A 118 45.29 -23.46 8.22
CA HIS A 118 45.22 -22.51 9.35
C HIS A 118 44.85 -21.07 9.00
N VAL A 119 44.63 -20.73 7.72
CA VAL A 119 44.23 -19.36 7.32
C VAL A 119 43.21 -19.42 6.18
N ARG A 120 42.09 -18.71 6.36
CA ARG A 120 41.05 -18.56 5.34
C ARG A 120 41.00 -17.09 4.91
N GLU A 121 41.77 -16.75 3.88
CA GLU A 121 41.69 -15.40 3.30
C GLU A 121 40.37 -15.21 2.55
N VAL A 122 39.70 -14.09 2.82
CA VAL A 122 38.41 -13.74 2.24
C VAL A 122 38.57 -12.36 1.62
N ARG A 123 38.38 -12.26 0.30
CA ARG A 123 38.28 -10.97 -0.40
C ARG A 123 36.88 -10.83 -1.00
N LEU A 124 36.34 -9.61 -0.94
CA LEU A 124 35.10 -9.23 -1.61
C LEU A 124 35.45 -8.89 -3.06
N GLN A 125 34.92 -9.66 -4.02
CA GLN A 125 35.08 -9.39 -5.45
C GLN A 125 33.73 -8.95 -6.02
N GLU A 126 33.70 -7.76 -6.63
CA GLU A 126 32.57 -7.34 -7.46
C GLU A 126 32.67 -8.01 -8.83
N VAL A 127 31.73 -8.90 -9.12
CA VAL A 127 31.61 -9.51 -10.45
C VAL A 127 30.86 -8.52 -11.34
N ARG A 128 31.57 -7.90 -12.29
CA ARG A 128 30.92 -7.19 -13.39
C ARG A 128 30.32 -8.25 -14.34
N PRO A 129 29.07 -8.09 -14.80
CA PRO A 129 28.50 -9.00 -15.78
C PRO A 129 29.30 -8.91 -17.08
N ALA A 130 29.88 -10.04 -17.49
CA ALA A 130 30.55 -10.15 -18.77
C ALA A 130 29.52 -9.99 -19.90
N LEU A 131 29.71 -8.97 -20.73
CA LEU A 131 29.09 -8.92 -22.05
C LEU A 131 29.58 -10.12 -22.83
N ASN A 132 28.61 -10.97 -23.19
CA ASN A 132 28.76 -12.17 -23.97
C ASN A 132 29.52 -11.85 -25.27
N THR A 133 30.80 -12.18 -25.32
CA THR A 133 31.55 -12.25 -26.59
C THR A 133 32.11 -13.66 -26.67
N ALA A 134 31.50 -14.47 -27.52
CA ALA A 134 31.87 -15.85 -27.76
C ALA A 134 33.33 -15.95 -28.24
N PRO A 135 34.10 -16.96 -27.81
CA PRO A 135 35.32 -17.32 -28.51
C PRO A 135 34.94 -18.09 -29.78
N VAL A 136 35.06 -17.43 -30.93
CA VAL A 136 35.14 -18.10 -32.24
C VAL A 136 36.48 -18.83 -32.27
N GLY A 137 36.41 -20.15 -32.48
CA GLY A 137 37.55 -21.04 -32.37
C GLY A 137 38.65 -20.79 -33.39
N GLU A 138 39.90 -20.93 -32.95
CA GLU A 138 41.05 -21.12 -33.83
C GLU A 138 41.45 -22.60 -33.82
N THR A 139 41.03 -23.27 -34.89
CA THR A 139 41.39 -24.62 -35.30
C THR A 139 42.86 -24.70 -35.69
N GLN A 140 43.54 -25.70 -35.14
CA GLN A 140 44.68 -26.47 -35.64
C GLN A 140 45.48 -25.90 -36.83
N ARG A 141 46.77 -25.62 -36.60
CA ARG A 141 47.79 -25.65 -37.66
C ARG A 141 48.76 -26.80 -37.45
N THR A 142 48.57 -27.84 -38.25
CA THR A 142 49.58 -28.81 -38.69
C THR A 142 50.69 -28.08 -39.46
N PRO A 143 51.98 -28.37 -39.25
CA PRO A 143 53.02 -27.97 -40.18
C PRO A 143 53.39 -29.15 -41.08
N ASP A 144 53.02 -29.08 -42.36
CA ASP A 144 53.70 -29.84 -43.41
C ASP A 144 53.64 -29.05 -44.73
N ALA A 145 54.80 -28.62 -45.22
CA ALA A 145 55.09 -28.45 -46.66
C ALA A 145 56.53 -27.97 -46.87
N ARG A 146 57.32 -28.83 -47.53
CA ARG A 146 58.54 -28.49 -48.28
C ARG A 146 58.31 -27.36 -49.29
N PRO A 147 59.39 -26.74 -49.77
CA PRO A 147 59.52 -26.47 -51.19
C PRO A 147 60.74 -27.20 -51.77
N GLU A 148 60.44 -27.98 -52.81
CA GLU A 148 61.37 -28.47 -53.81
C GLU A 148 61.61 -27.34 -54.83
N THR A 149 62.87 -27.05 -55.16
CA THR A 149 63.23 -26.45 -56.46
C THR A 149 64.69 -26.72 -56.78
N ALA A 150 64.94 -27.02 -58.05
CA ALA A 150 66.06 -27.78 -58.55
C ALA A 150 67.14 -26.94 -59.26
N ARG A 151 68.35 -27.52 -59.27
CA ARG A 151 69.41 -27.46 -60.32
C ARG A 151 70.21 -26.15 -60.49
N PRO A 152 71.42 -26.18 -61.10
CA PRO A 152 71.97 -27.14 -62.08
C PRO A 152 72.84 -28.28 -61.53
#